data_AF-A0A1I3TB64-F1
#
_entry.id   AF-A0A1I3TB64-F1
#
_cell.length_a   1.000
_cell.length_b   1.000
_cell.length_c   1.000
_cell.angle_alpha   90.00
_cell.angle_beta   90.00
_cell.angle_gamma   90.00
#
_symmetry.space_group_name_H-M   'P 1'
#
loop_
_entity.id
_entity.type
_entity.pdbx_description
1 polymer ?
#
loop_
_entity_poly.entity_id
_entity_poly.type
_entity_poly.pdbx_seq_one_letter_code
_entity_poly.pdbx_strand_id
1 'polypeptide(L)'
;MTISSIGEARDELGAALHLDGPVVVDIESVEETDLTFVQLIESARRKAAETGRDFRLRHPAGGAVLEVLRRGGFLDDETSERAKFWLQGTAQ
;
A
#
# COMPACT_ATOMS: atom_id res chain seq x y z
N MET A 1 5.22 -11.09 -4.82
CA MET A 1 4.15 -11.99 -5.28
C MET A 1 3.45 -11.32 -6.45
N THR A 2 2.85 -12.10 -7.35
CA THR A 2 2.06 -11.56 -8.48
C THR A 2 0.59 -11.63 -8.10
N ILE A 3 -0.08 -10.49 -8.01
CA ILE A 3 -1.47 -10.37 -7.55
C ILE A 3 -2.39 -10.33 -8.77
N SER A 4 -3.30 -11.29 -8.92
CA SER A 4 -4.19 -11.42 -10.11
C SER A 4 -5.61 -10.88 -9.88
N SER A 5 -6.01 -10.65 -8.62
CA SER A 5 -7.29 -10.05 -8.25
C SER A 5 -7.24 -9.37 -6.88
N ILE A 6 -8.19 -8.47 -6.61
CA ILE A 6 -8.30 -7.80 -5.31
C ILE A 6 -8.65 -8.78 -4.17
N GLY A 7 -9.34 -9.88 -4.48
CA GLY A 7 -9.67 -10.92 -3.51
C GLY A 7 -8.42 -11.69 -3.05
N GLU A 8 -7.58 -12.09 -4.01
CA GLU A 8 -6.29 -12.74 -3.70
C GLU A 8 -5.36 -11.81 -2.94
N ALA A 9 -5.29 -10.53 -3.35
CA ALA A 9 -4.52 -9.51 -2.63
C ALA A 9 -4.92 -9.42 -1.16
N ARG A 10 -6.24 -9.43 -0.89
CA ARG A 10 -6.78 -9.36 0.47
C ARG A 10 -6.39 -10.57 1.28
N ASP A 11 -6.53 -11.77 0.71
CA ASP A 11 -6.26 -13.01 1.42
C ASP A 11 -4.76 -13.17 1.70
N GLU A 12 -3.90 -12.81 0.76
CA GLU A 12 -2.44 -12.78 0.95
C GLU A 12 -2.01 -11.78 2.01
N LEU A 13 -2.55 -10.54 1.98
CA LEU A 13 -2.26 -9.54 3.02
C LEU A 13 -2.78 -9.97 4.39
N GLY A 14 -3.96 -10.57 4.45
CA GLY A 14 -4.53 -11.11 5.68
C GLY A 14 -3.65 -12.21 6.29
N ALA A 15 -3.21 -13.16 5.46
CA ALA A 15 -2.28 -14.20 5.87
C ALA A 15 -0.94 -13.63 6.36
N ALA A 16 -0.37 -12.67 5.62
CA ALA A 16 0.89 -12.02 6.00
C ALA A 16 0.79 -11.29 7.34
N LEU A 17 -0.34 -10.64 7.62
CA LEU A 17 -0.59 -9.96 8.90
C LEU A 17 -0.79 -10.93 10.08
N HIS A 18 -1.08 -12.20 9.83
CA HIS A 18 -1.18 -13.24 10.87
C HIS A 18 0.15 -13.94 11.19
N LEU A 19 1.16 -13.80 10.34
CA LEU A 19 2.50 -14.30 10.61
C LEU A 19 3.27 -13.34 11.52
N ASP A 20 4.41 -13.76 12.06
CA ASP A 20 5.43 -12.94 12.75
C ASP A 20 6.48 -12.39 11.75
N GLY A 21 7.15 -11.26 12.05
CA GLY A 21 8.08 -10.53 11.15
C GLY A 21 7.51 -9.47 10.15
N PRO A 22 8.21 -8.37 9.85
CA PRO A 22 7.65 -7.22 9.11
C PRO A 22 6.97 -7.59 7.78
N VAL A 23 5.87 -6.90 7.42
CA VAL A 23 5.21 -7.07 6.12
C VAL A 23 5.77 -6.05 5.13
N VAL A 24 6.36 -6.55 4.04
CA VAL A 24 6.92 -5.72 2.97
C VAL A 24 6.14 -5.97 1.69
N VAL A 25 5.44 -4.96 1.18
CA VAL A 25 4.65 -5.05 -0.05
C VAL A 25 5.45 -4.49 -1.22
N ASP A 26 5.54 -5.26 -2.29
CA ASP A 26 6.14 -4.84 -3.54
C ASP A 26 5.05 -4.51 -4.55
N ILE A 27 5.06 -3.27 -5.05
CA ILE A 27 4.06 -2.74 -5.98
C ILE A 27 4.69 -2.21 -7.27
N GLU A 28 5.98 -2.45 -7.49
CA GLU A 28 6.72 -1.91 -8.65
C GLU A 28 6.18 -2.45 -9.98
N SER A 29 5.75 -3.71 -10.01
CA SER A 29 5.21 -4.37 -11.21
C SER A 29 3.70 -4.12 -11.42
N VAL A 30 3.09 -3.19 -10.70
CA VAL A 30 1.66 -2.88 -10.84
C VAL A 30 1.48 -1.94 -12.03
N GLU A 31 1.12 -2.52 -13.18
CA GLU A 31 0.91 -1.79 -14.43
C GLU A 31 -0.49 -1.16 -14.52
N GLU A 32 -1.50 -1.82 -13.94
CA GLU A 32 -2.88 -1.34 -13.88
C GLU A 32 -3.44 -1.55 -12.47
N THR A 33 -4.22 -0.58 -11.99
CA THR A 33 -4.84 -0.67 -10.67
C THR A 33 -6.04 0.26 -10.56
N ASP A 34 -6.84 0.03 -9.51
CA ASP A 34 -8.00 0.84 -9.20
C ASP A 34 -7.97 1.37 -7.75
N LEU A 35 -8.99 2.14 -7.39
CA LEU A 35 -9.12 2.70 -6.06
C LEU A 35 -9.22 1.63 -4.97
N THR A 36 -9.81 0.48 -5.25
CA THR A 36 -10.01 -0.59 -4.27
C THR A 36 -8.68 -1.23 -3.86
N PHE A 37 -7.73 -1.34 -4.78
CA PHE A 37 -6.36 -1.76 -4.46
C PHE A 37 -5.68 -0.82 -3.47
N VAL A 38 -5.72 0.49 -3.74
CA VAL A 38 -5.15 1.50 -2.84
C VAL A 38 -5.81 1.45 -1.45
N GLN A 39 -7.14 1.31 -1.41
CA GLN A 39 -7.89 1.20 -0.17
C GLN A 39 -7.55 -0.07 0.62
N LEU A 40 -7.29 -1.18 -0.07
CA LEU A 40 -6.89 -2.43 0.56
C LEU A 40 -5.51 -2.29 1.24
N ILE A 41 -4.53 -1.71 0.55
CA ILE A 41 -3.20 -1.46 1.14
C ILE A 41 -3.31 -0.52 2.34
N GLU A 42 -4.12 0.55 2.25
CA GLU A 42 -4.38 1.44 3.38
C GLU A 42 -5.02 0.72 4.57
N SER A 43 -5.95 -0.19 4.31
CA SER A 43 -6.61 -0.98 5.34
C SER A 43 -5.64 -1.94 6.02
N ALA A 44 -4.79 -2.63 5.22
CA ALA A 44 -3.75 -3.51 5.73
C ALA A 44 -2.72 -2.75 6.57
N ARG A 45 -2.29 -1.56 6.12
CA ARG A 45 -1.38 -0.67 6.87
C ARG A 45 -1.96 -0.26 8.22
N ARG A 46 -3.24 0.12 8.28
CA ARG A 46 -3.91 0.45 9.55
C ARG A 46 -4.01 -0.76 10.46
N LYS A 47 -4.34 -1.93 9.91
CA LYS A 47 -4.44 -3.18 10.67
C LYS A 47 -3.09 -3.59 11.27
N ALA A 48 -2.01 -3.41 10.51
CA ALA A 48 -0.65 -3.59 10.99
C ALA A 48 -0.34 -2.66 12.17
N ALA A 49 -0.65 -1.36 12.05
CA ALA A 49 -0.44 -0.40 13.12
C ALA A 49 -1.24 -0.75 14.40
N GLU A 50 -2.50 -1.17 14.27
CA GLU A 50 -3.34 -1.64 15.40
C GLU A 50 -2.75 -2.86 16.12
N THR A 51 -1.99 -3.69 15.40
CA THR A 51 -1.40 -4.93 15.92
C THR A 51 0.09 -4.78 16.27
N GLY A 52 0.63 -3.55 16.25
CA GLY A 52 2.04 -3.29 16.54
C GLY A 52 3.00 -3.83 15.48
N ARG A 53 2.51 -4.04 14.26
CA ARG A 53 3.22 -4.66 13.16
C ARG A 53 3.85 -3.62 12.23
N ASP A 54 5.10 -3.86 11.85
CA ASP A 54 5.74 -3.08 10.79
C ASP A 54 5.15 -3.48 9.42
N PHE A 55 4.76 -2.47 8.65
CA PHE A 55 4.16 -2.60 7.33
C PHE A 55 4.69 -1.49 6.43
N ARG A 56 5.40 -1.86 5.37
CA ARG A 56 6.09 -0.91 4.48
C ARG A 56 6.04 -1.33 3.03
N LEU A 57 6.15 -0.36 2.13
CA LEU A 57 6.39 -0.64 0.71
C LEU A 57 7.88 -0.89 0.47
N ARG A 58 8.20 -1.75 -0.49
CA ARG A 58 9.57 -1.97 -0.96
C ARG A 58 10.13 -0.70 -1.63
N HIS A 59 9.31 -0.06 -2.44
CA HIS A 59 9.62 1.16 -3.19
C HIS A 59 8.46 2.15 -3.05
N PRO A 60 8.69 3.48 -3.20
CA PRO A 60 7.60 4.44 -3.24
C PRO A 60 6.64 4.13 -4.40
N ALA A 61 5.39 4.55 -4.26
CA ALA A 61 4.40 4.40 -5.32
C ALA A 61 4.81 5.20 -6.57
N GLY A 62 4.78 4.51 -7.71
CA GLY A 62 4.96 5.08 -9.04
C GLY A 62 3.85 4.62 -9.98
N GLY A 63 3.97 4.99 -11.26
CA GLY A 63 3.11 4.50 -12.34
C GLY A 63 1.61 4.63 -12.04
N ALA A 64 0.85 3.57 -12.38
CA ALA A 64 -0.60 3.52 -12.23
C ALA A 64 -1.06 3.73 -10.77
N VAL A 65 -0.31 3.21 -9.79
CA VAL A 65 -0.65 3.38 -8.36
C VAL A 65 -0.58 4.86 -7.96
N LEU A 66 0.46 5.57 -8.38
CA LEU A 66 0.62 7.00 -8.08
C LEU A 66 -0.48 7.85 -8.72
N GLU A 67 -0.90 7.52 -9.94
CA GLU A 67 -2.01 8.21 -10.60
C GLU A 67 -3.34 8.03 -9.84
N VAL A 68 -3.64 6.82 -9.38
CA VAL A 68 -4.85 6.55 -8.58
C VAL A 68 -4.79 7.28 -7.24
N LEU A 69 -3.64 7.28 -6.56
CA LEU A 69 -3.43 8.00 -5.30
C LEU A 69 -3.72 9.49 -5.44
N ARG A 70 -3.22 10.13 -6.50
CA ARG A 70 -3.46 11.54 -6.81
C ARG A 70 -4.93 11.82 -7.10
N ARG A 71 -5.54 11.04 -8.01
CA ARG A 71 -6.95 11.24 -8.40
C ARG A 71 -7.91 10.98 -7.25
N GLY A 72 -7.53 10.12 -6.30
CA GLY A 72 -8.29 9.80 -5.10
C GLY A 72 -8.05 10.72 -3.90
N GLY A 73 -7.20 11.75 -4.03
CA GLY A 73 -6.88 12.70 -2.94
C GLY A 73 -6.11 12.08 -1.76
N PHE A 74 -5.39 10.96 -1.98
CA PHE A 74 -4.63 10.29 -0.91
C PHE A 74 -3.36 11.04 -0.52
N LEU A 75 -2.92 11.99 -1.35
CA LEU A 75 -1.66 12.72 -1.23
C LEU A 75 -1.85 14.22 -1.00
N ASP A 76 -3.08 14.68 -0.75
CA ASP A 76 -3.40 16.11 -0.61
C ASP A 76 -2.72 16.80 0.60
N ASP A 77 -2.33 16.01 1.60
CA ASP A 77 -1.47 16.43 2.71
C ASP A 77 -0.16 15.63 2.68
N GLU A 78 0.88 16.25 2.11
CA GLU A 78 2.23 15.67 1.98
C GLU A 78 2.89 15.38 3.35
N THR A 79 2.43 16.04 4.42
CA THR A 79 2.96 15.82 5.78
C THR A 79 2.27 14.67 6.50
N SER A 80 1.17 14.15 5.93
CA SER A 80 0.43 13.04 6.50
C SER A 80 1.24 11.74 6.51
N GLU A 81 1.00 10.90 7.52
CA GLU A 81 1.60 9.55 7.58
C GLU A 81 1.21 8.67 6.38
N ARG A 82 0.05 8.96 5.79
CA ARG A 82 -0.40 8.32 4.54
C ARG A 82 0.51 8.74 3.38
N ALA A 83 0.71 10.02 3.15
CA ALA A 83 1.57 10.50 2.06
C ALA A 83 3.02 10.04 2.25
N LYS A 84 3.56 10.11 3.48
CA LYS A 84 4.90 9.59 3.80
C LYS A 84 5.04 8.10 3.52
N PHE A 85 4.04 7.29 3.84
CA PHE A 85 4.04 5.86 3.54
C PHE A 85 4.14 5.59 2.04
N TRP A 86 3.31 6.27 1.24
CA TRP A 86 3.24 6.05 -0.20
C TRP A 86 4.43 6.64 -0.95
N LEU A 87 4.90 7.83 -0.57
CA LEU A 87 5.95 8.57 -1.25
C LEU A 87 7.34 8.31 -0.68
N GLN A 88 7.47 7.82 0.56
CA GLN A 88 8.76 7.54 1.21
C GLN A 88 9.77 8.72 1.15
N GLY A 89 9.28 9.96 1.11
CA GLY A 89 10.12 11.14 0.99
C GLY A 89 10.57 11.49 -0.43
N THR A 90 10.18 10.73 -1.46
CA THR A 90 10.22 11.19 -2.85
C THR A 90 9.07 12.16 -3.07
N ALA A 91 9.23 13.40 -2.60
CA ALA A 91 8.37 14.49 -3.01
C ALA A 91 8.48 14.61 -4.54
N GLN A 92 7.34 14.59 -5.24
CA GLN A 92 7.29 14.66 -6.69
C GLN A 92 6.66 15.97 -7.12
#